data_AF-A0A024X586-F1
#
_entry.id   AF-A0A024X586-F1
#
_cell.length_a   1.000
_cell.length_b   1.000
_cell.length_c   1.000
_cell.angle_alpha   90.00
_cell.angle_beta   90.00
_cell.angle_gamma   90.00
#
_symmetry.space_group_name_H-M   'P 1'
#
loop_
_entity.id
_entity.type
_entity.pdbx_description
1 polymer ?
#
loop_
_entity_poly.entity_id
_entity_poly.type
_entity_poly.pdbx_seq_one_letter_code
_entity_poly.pdbx_strand_id
1 'polypeptide(L)'
;MKKNKIREKYIKILFDKIDDEKIQKDLEFSNYNYNFFIKHDIYYLNKKFYKVKNINDITIKKTLLLYLYKHNFYVPKIIKRLIFKKLLLQNENNENNENFNYNIYLLLSYLKNPNIIEATQKIIDLDVFRTRINKENEKTIYFFNLFLNYACSHFQFKYKQGLNEVLALFFYLKGKHFNMVDVYFCFESFVEKFLKEFYYDDEFFFLQISFYLFKILIKYHDPVLSEILENNKMTPEIYASSWFLTLFASKCNMRILNLIYMIFLLEKNPFFYFYFSLALLILHRNIFLCVDNSNLPELLSMGFWKVSRTTDPCFFCS
;
A
#
# COMPACT_ATOMS: atom_id res chain seq x y z
N MET A 1 -14.54 18.50 -14.18
CA MET A 1 -13.45 19.45 -13.81
C MET A 1 -12.14 19.02 -14.48
N LYS A 2 -11.39 19.91 -15.17
CA LYS A 2 -10.13 19.52 -15.86
C LYS A 2 -9.11 18.92 -14.86
N LYS A 3 -8.49 17.78 -15.17
CA LYS A 3 -7.52 17.06 -14.29
C LYS A 3 -6.42 17.97 -13.69
N ASN A 4 -6.03 19.01 -14.43
CA ASN A 4 -5.06 20.02 -13.97
C ASN A 4 -5.57 20.83 -12.76
N LYS A 5 -6.86 21.22 -12.74
CA LYS A 5 -7.45 21.93 -11.59
C LYS A 5 -7.49 21.06 -10.33
N ILE A 6 -7.71 19.74 -10.47
CA ILE A 6 -7.64 18.80 -9.34
C ILE A 6 -6.21 18.72 -8.81
N ARG A 7 -5.22 18.65 -9.71
CA ARG A 7 -3.81 18.62 -9.33
C ARG A 7 -3.40 19.87 -8.54
N GLU A 8 -3.77 21.06 -9.01
CA GLU A 8 -3.47 22.31 -8.31
C GLU A 8 -4.08 22.35 -6.90
N LYS A 9 -5.31 21.83 -6.77
CA LYS A 9 -5.99 21.71 -5.48
C LYS A 9 -5.21 20.84 -4.48
N TYR A 10 -4.74 19.66 -4.91
CA TYR A 10 -3.89 18.81 -4.06
C TYR A 10 -2.56 19.49 -3.73
N ILE A 11 -1.94 20.20 -4.69
CA ILE A 11 -0.68 20.90 -4.45
C ILE A 11 -0.86 21.97 -3.36
N LYS A 12 -1.93 22.77 -3.41
CA LYS A 12 -2.21 23.80 -2.39
C LYS A 12 -2.41 23.22 -0.99
N ILE A 13 -3.01 22.03 -0.89
CA ILE A 13 -3.21 21.35 0.40
C ILE A 13 -1.90 20.82 0.93
N LEU A 14 -1.12 20.13 0.09
CA LEU A 14 0.01 19.33 0.52
C LEU A 14 1.33 20.09 0.59
N PHE A 15 1.42 21.27 -0.03
CA PHE A 15 2.69 21.96 -0.19
C PHE A 15 2.61 23.44 0.14
N ASP A 16 3.71 23.96 0.66
CA ASP A 16 4.01 25.38 0.73
C ASP A 16 4.94 25.75 -0.42
N LYS A 17 4.62 26.84 -1.13
CA LYS A 17 5.49 27.36 -2.20
C LYS A 17 6.74 27.97 -1.57
N ILE A 18 7.91 27.67 -2.12
CA ILE A 18 9.19 28.26 -1.72
C ILE A 18 9.60 29.28 -2.78
N ASP A 19 10.25 30.37 -2.36
CA ASP A 19 10.81 31.37 -3.26
C ASP A 19 12.16 30.92 -3.84
N ASP A 20 12.36 31.16 -5.14
CA ASP A 20 13.46 30.60 -5.92
C ASP A 20 14.85 31.07 -5.42
N GLU A 21 14.94 32.30 -4.89
CA GLU A 21 16.18 32.87 -4.32
C GLU A 21 16.67 32.13 -3.06
N LYS A 22 15.75 31.53 -2.29
CA LYS A 22 16.08 30.81 -1.05
C LYS A 22 16.74 29.46 -1.36
N ILE A 23 16.35 28.85 -2.47
CA ILE A 23 16.83 27.53 -2.90
C ILE A 23 18.20 27.61 -3.57
N GLN A 24 18.50 28.70 -4.29
CA GLN A 24 19.82 28.89 -4.89
C GLN A 24 20.92 28.98 -3.84
N LYS A 25 20.66 29.68 -2.72
CA LYS A 25 21.56 29.71 -1.55
C LYS A 25 21.74 28.32 -0.93
N ASP A 26 20.66 27.57 -0.73
CA ASP A 26 20.77 26.23 -0.11
C ASP A 26 21.43 25.19 -1.04
N LEU A 27 21.28 25.33 -2.37
CA LEU A 27 21.93 24.46 -3.37
C LEU A 27 23.43 24.75 -3.52
N GLU A 28 23.86 26.02 -3.50
CA GLU A 28 25.28 26.41 -3.59
C GLU A 28 26.14 25.84 -2.44
N PHE A 29 25.54 25.57 -1.28
CA PHE A 29 26.22 24.92 -0.15
C PHE A 29 26.36 23.38 -0.28
N SER A 30 25.77 22.76 -1.31
CA SER A 30 25.59 21.29 -1.36
C SER A 30 26.09 20.66 -2.66
N ASN A 31 27.26 21.07 -3.13
CA ASN A 31 27.80 20.67 -4.44
C ASN A 31 28.08 19.16 -4.67
N TYR A 32 27.87 18.26 -3.70
CA TYR A 32 28.21 16.83 -3.91
C TYR A 32 27.29 15.81 -3.25
N ASN A 33 26.04 16.13 -2.92
CA ASN A 33 25.22 15.19 -2.16
C ASN A 33 23.82 14.96 -2.73
N TYR A 34 23.62 13.75 -3.28
CA TYR A 34 22.32 13.13 -3.57
C TYR A 34 21.34 13.22 -2.37
N ASN A 35 21.86 13.43 -1.15
CA ASN A 35 21.12 13.68 0.09
C ASN A 35 20.24 14.94 0.09
N PHE A 36 20.48 15.95 -0.76
CA PHE A 36 19.72 17.21 -0.68
C PHE A 36 18.22 17.04 -1.02
N PHE A 37 17.89 16.14 -1.97
CA PHE A 37 16.51 15.87 -2.38
C PHE A 37 15.70 15.02 -1.38
N ILE A 38 16.38 14.36 -0.44
CA ILE A 38 15.74 13.58 0.63
C ILE A 38 15.57 14.43 1.89
N LYS A 39 16.51 15.34 2.18
CA LYS A 39 16.54 16.10 3.45
C LYS A 39 15.50 17.21 3.60
N HIS A 40 15.02 17.83 2.51
CA HIS A 40 14.26 19.08 2.62
C HIS A 40 12.81 19.03 2.09
N ASP A 41 12.34 17.89 1.57
CA ASP A 41 11.01 17.75 0.98
C ASP A 41 10.69 18.76 -0.13
N ILE A 42 11.72 19.18 -0.87
CA ILE A 42 11.59 20.18 -1.92
C ILE A 42 11.33 19.49 -3.27
N TYR A 43 10.21 19.85 -3.89
CA TYR A 43 9.78 19.30 -5.17
C TYR A 43 9.58 20.40 -6.20
N TYR A 44 10.15 20.20 -7.39
CA TYR A 44 9.93 21.08 -8.53
C TYR A 44 8.67 20.68 -9.31
N LEU A 45 7.59 21.46 -9.16
CA LEU A 45 6.27 21.20 -9.73
C LEU A 45 5.77 22.47 -10.43
N ASN A 46 5.20 22.36 -11.64
CA ASN A 46 4.63 23.50 -12.38
C ASN A 46 5.59 24.72 -12.47
N LYS A 47 6.88 24.46 -12.72
CA LYS A 47 7.94 25.47 -12.79
C LYS A 47 8.21 26.27 -11.50
N LYS A 48 7.83 25.73 -10.34
CA LYS A 48 8.00 26.34 -9.01
C LYS A 48 8.48 25.29 -8.02
N PHE A 49 9.18 25.71 -6.98
CA PHE A 49 9.56 24.84 -5.89
C PHE A 49 8.54 24.84 -4.75
N TYR A 50 8.38 23.67 -4.14
CA TYR A 50 7.38 23.40 -3.13
C TYR A 50 7.95 22.54 -2.02
N LYS A 51 7.69 22.88 -0.76
CA LYS A 51 7.98 22.04 0.41
C LYS A 51 6.74 21.27 0.81
N VAL A 52 6.84 19.97 1.08
CA VAL A 52 5.70 19.19 1.61
C VAL A 52 5.38 19.65 3.03
N LYS A 53 4.10 19.95 3.28
CA LYS A 53 3.57 20.23 4.63
C LYS A 53 3.64 18.98 5.48
N ASN A 54 3.54 19.15 6.80
CA ASN A 54 3.40 18.00 7.68
C ASN A 54 2.05 17.29 7.43
N ILE A 55 2.08 16.18 6.69
CA ILE A 55 0.87 15.38 6.38
C ILE A 55 0.29 14.74 7.66
N ASN A 56 1.06 14.69 8.76
CA ASN A 56 0.59 14.15 10.02
C ASN A 56 -0.40 15.07 10.75
N ASP A 57 -0.51 16.34 10.33
CA ASP A 57 -1.52 17.26 10.83
C ASP A 57 -2.93 16.69 10.57
N ILE A 58 -3.73 16.58 11.65
CA ILE A 58 -5.10 16.06 11.62
C ILE A 58 -5.97 16.84 10.62
N THR A 59 -5.74 18.15 10.47
CA THR A 59 -6.47 19.00 9.53
C THR A 59 -6.15 18.62 8.09
N ILE A 60 -4.88 18.36 7.78
CA ILE A 60 -4.43 17.92 6.45
C ILE A 60 -4.96 16.52 6.14
N LYS A 61 -4.86 15.58 7.10
CA LYS A 61 -5.43 14.22 6.96
C LYS A 61 -6.92 14.28 6.61
N LYS A 62 -7.73 14.97 7.42
CA LYS A 62 -9.18 15.12 7.19
C LYS A 62 -9.49 15.77 5.85
N THR A 63 -8.72 16.80 5.48
CA THR A 63 -8.87 17.49 4.20
C THR A 63 -8.55 16.57 3.01
N LEU A 64 -7.50 15.75 3.10
CA LEU A 64 -7.16 14.78 2.06
C LEU A 64 -8.26 13.75 1.88
N LEU A 65 -8.76 13.14 2.96
CA LEU A 65 -9.87 12.18 2.91
C LEU A 65 -11.13 12.81 2.28
N LEU A 66 -11.48 14.04 2.67
CA LEU A 66 -12.60 14.78 2.09
C LEU A 66 -12.39 15.03 0.57
N TYR A 67 -11.17 15.32 0.14
CA TYR A 67 -10.85 15.55 -1.26
C TYR A 67 -10.88 14.28 -2.10
N LEU A 68 -10.48 13.14 -1.53
CA LEU A 68 -10.68 11.84 -2.15
C LEU A 68 -12.16 11.64 -2.45
N TYR A 69 -13.02 11.80 -1.46
CA TYR A 69 -14.46 11.66 -1.63
C TYR A 69 -15.03 12.66 -2.66
N LYS A 70 -14.76 13.97 -2.51
CA LYS A 70 -15.25 15.02 -3.41
C LYS A 70 -14.80 14.89 -4.87
N HIS A 71 -13.76 14.11 -5.14
CA HIS A 71 -13.19 13.95 -6.48
C HIS A 71 -13.27 12.50 -6.97
N ASN A 72 -14.25 11.73 -6.49
CA ASN A 72 -14.49 10.33 -6.88
C ASN A 72 -13.19 9.50 -6.82
N PHE A 73 -12.44 9.71 -5.73
CA PHE A 73 -11.17 9.05 -5.43
C PHE A 73 -10.09 9.23 -6.50
N TYR A 74 -10.22 10.25 -7.36
CA TYR A 74 -9.18 10.58 -8.31
C TYR A 74 -8.02 11.33 -7.64
N VAL A 75 -6.82 10.74 -7.70
CA VAL A 75 -5.57 11.40 -7.30
C VAL A 75 -4.55 11.37 -8.44
N PRO A 76 -3.97 12.53 -8.81
CA PRO A 76 -2.90 12.58 -9.80
C PRO A 76 -1.72 11.69 -9.40
N LYS A 77 -1.11 10.99 -10.39
CA LYS A 77 0.00 10.04 -10.14
C LYS A 77 1.15 10.64 -9.34
N ILE A 78 1.55 11.87 -9.68
CA ILE A 78 2.63 12.57 -8.97
C ILE A 78 2.28 12.82 -7.50
N ILE A 79 1.04 13.22 -7.21
CA ILE A 79 0.57 13.46 -5.84
C ILE A 79 0.57 12.16 -5.03
N LYS A 80 0.09 11.05 -5.62
CA LYS A 80 0.13 9.73 -4.96
C LYS A 80 1.54 9.35 -4.53
N ARG A 81 2.51 9.45 -5.44
CA ARG A 81 3.93 9.13 -5.15
C ARG A 81 4.46 9.93 -3.97
N LEU A 82 4.14 11.23 -3.93
CA LEU A 82 4.59 12.13 -2.87
C LEU A 82 3.94 11.80 -1.52
N ILE A 83 2.64 11.49 -1.51
CA ILE A 83 1.94 11.05 -0.30
C ILE A 83 2.53 9.74 0.24
N PHE A 84 2.70 8.72 -0.62
CA PHE A 84 3.28 7.44 -0.20
C PHE A 84 4.69 7.63 0.36
N LYS A 85 5.55 8.36 -0.37
CA LYS A 85 6.93 8.63 0.06
C LYS A 85 6.98 9.36 1.40
N LYS A 86 6.15 10.38 1.59
CA LYS A 86 6.07 11.15 2.84
C LYS A 86 5.58 10.30 4.01
N LEU A 87 4.55 9.49 3.82
CA LEU A 87 3.92 8.73 4.90
C LEU A 87 4.69 7.46 5.30
N LEU A 88 5.55 6.93 4.43
CA LEU A 88 6.31 5.70 4.67
C LEU A 88 7.78 5.94 5.00
N LEU A 89 8.45 6.88 4.32
CA LEU A 89 9.90 7.06 4.48
C LEU A 89 10.29 8.13 5.48
N GLN A 90 9.37 8.99 5.90
CA GLN A 90 9.71 10.19 6.65
C GLN A 90 9.00 10.18 8.00
N ASN A 91 9.66 9.55 8.98
CA ASN A 91 9.36 9.75 10.39
C ASN A 91 10.05 11.02 10.88
N GLU A 92 9.37 11.84 11.67
CA GLU A 92 9.80 13.18 12.10
C GLU A 92 11.05 13.18 13.01
N ASN A 93 11.51 12.01 13.47
CA ASN A 93 12.66 11.90 14.36
C ASN A 93 13.98 11.93 13.56
N ASN A 94 14.68 13.06 13.64
CA ASN A 94 15.97 13.31 12.98
C ASN A 94 17.08 12.30 13.31
N GLU A 95 16.96 11.56 14.42
CA GLU A 95 17.91 10.51 14.84
C GLU A 95 17.94 9.29 13.88
N ASN A 96 16.88 9.06 13.09
CA ASN A 96 16.79 7.92 12.18
C ASN A 96 17.52 8.11 10.84
N ASN A 97 18.12 9.28 10.59
CA ASN A 97 18.74 9.58 9.30
C ASN A 97 20.04 8.81 9.05
N GLU A 98 20.84 8.55 10.09
CA GLU A 98 22.05 7.73 9.97
C GLU A 98 21.69 6.27 9.67
N ASN A 99 20.65 5.75 10.34
CA ASN A 99 20.10 4.42 10.08
C ASN A 99 19.56 4.29 8.65
N PHE A 100 18.90 5.30 8.10
CA PHE A 100 18.38 5.22 6.73
C PHE A 100 19.49 5.14 5.67
N ASN A 101 20.56 5.91 5.82
CA ASN A 101 21.72 5.81 4.92
C ASN A 101 22.41 4.45 5.02
N TYR A 102 22.52 3.91 6.23
CA TYR A 102 23.04 2.56 6.46
C TYR A 102 22.15 1.50 5.80
N ASN A 103 20.83 1.61 5.92
CA ASN A 103 19.89 0.70 5.27
C ASN A 103 20.00 0.76 3.74
N ILE A 104 20.18 1.97 3.16
CA ILE A 104 20.47 2.11 1.72
C ILE A 104 21.76 1.36 1.36
N TYR A 105 22.83 1.53 2.15
CA TYR A 105 24.09 0.82 1.93
C TYR A 105 23.89 -0.70 1.97
N LEU A 106 23.14 -1.23 2.95
CA LEU A 106 22.82 -2.66 3.05
C LEU A 106 22.07 -3.18 1.82
N LEU A 107 21.03 -2.44 1.38
CA LEU A 107 20.30 -2.77 0.16
C LEU A 107 21.25 -2.81 -1.05
N LEU A 108 22.04 -1.76 -1.26
CA LEU A 108 22.96 -1.68 -2.40
C LEU A 108 24.03 -2.77 -2.37
N SER A 109 24.53 -3.12 -1.17
CA SER A 109 25.46 -4.23 -0.97
C SER A 109 24.81 -5.56 -1.36
N TYR A 110 23.58 -5.81 -0.91
CA TYR A 110 22.82 -7.01 -1.27
C TYR A 110 22.54 -7.08 -2.78
N LEU A 111 22.14 -5.98 -3.41
CA LEU A 111 21.90 -5.92 -4.86
C LEU A 111 23.17 -6.21 -5.67
N LYS A 112 24.35 -5.91 -5.14
CA LYS A 112 25.63 -6.21 -5.79
C LYS A 112 26.01 -7.68 -5.66
N ASN A 113 25.79 -8.27 -4.49
CA ASN A 113 26.13 -9.67 -4.18
C ASN A 113 24.96 -10.34 -3.44
N PRO A 114 23.91 -10.77 -4.17
CA PRO A 114 22.70 -11.26 -3.54
C PRO A 114 22.91 -12.66 -2.99
N ASN A 115 22.66 -12.84 -1.70
CA ASN A 115 22.60 -14.16 -1.08
C ASN A 115 21.18 -14.72 -1.25
N ILE A 116 20.95 -15.48 -2.32
CA ILE A 116 19.64 -16.02 -2.69
C ILE A 116 19.55 -17.47 -2.24
N ILE A 117 18.52 -17.78 -1.46
CA ILE A 117 18.20 -19.15 -1.07
C ILE A 117 17.40 -19.79 -2.21
N GLU A 118 17.93 -20.85 -2.82
CA GLU A 118 17.35 -21.48 -4.02
C GLU A 118 15.90 -21.94 -3.81
N ALA A 119 15.59 -22.51 -2.63
CA ALA A 119 14.24 -22.95 -2.30
C ALA A 119 13.23 -21.78 -2.30
N THR A 120 13.61 -20.65 -1.70
CA THR A 120 12.80 -19.41 -1.69
C THR A 120 12.64 -18.87 -3.10
N GLN A 121 13.73 -18.84 -3.88
CA GLN A 121 13.74 -18.33 -5.25
C GLN A 121 12.74 -19.06 -6.15
N LYS A 122 12.68 -20.41 -6.08
CA LYS A 122 11.72 -21.20 -6.86
C LYS A 122 10.27 -20.80 -6.59
N ILE A 123 9.91 -20.55 -5.33
CA ILE A 123 8.55 -20.13 -4.96
C ILE A 123 8.27 -18.71 -5.46
N ILE A 124 9.24 -17.81 -5.29
CA ILE A 124 9.15 -16.43 -5.76
C ILE A 124 8.94 -16.41 -7.28
N ASP A 125 9.72 -17.18 -8.06
CA ASP A 125 9.63 -17.19 -9.53
C ASP A 125 8.24 -17.59 -10.04
N LEU A 126 7.62 -18.61 -9.41
CA LEU A 126 6.25 -19.02 -9.72
C LEU A 126 5.24 -17.88 -9.47
N ASP A 127 5.43 -17.11 -8.41
CA ASP A 127 4.59 -15.98 -8.08
C ASP A 127 4.84 -14.77 -8.99
N VAL A 128 6.10 -14.44 -9.27
CA VAL A 128 6.46 -13.35 -10.20
C VAL A 128 5.86 -13.60 -11.58
N PHE A 129 5.89 -14.85 -12.07
CA PHE A 129 5.32 -15.22 -13.37
C PHE A 129 3.85 -14.83 -13.52
N ARG A 130 3.05 -14.95 -12.45
CA ARG A 130 1.62 -14.60 -12.45
C ARG A 130 1.32 -13.18 -11.94
N THR A 131 2.31 -12.48 -11.38
CA THR A 131 2.14 -11.12 -10.82
C THR A 131 1.87 -10.09 -11.93
N ARG A 132 1.09 -9.05 -11.62
CA ARG A 132 0.72 -7.96 -12.55
C ARG A 132 1.80 -6.86 -12.65
N ILE A 133 2.98 -7.22 -13.12
CA ILE A 133 4.11 -6.31 -13.41
C ILE A 133 4.42 -6.23 -14.91
N ASN A 134 5.29 -5.30 -15.31
CA ASN A 134 5.78 -5.23 -16.69
C ASN A 134 6.78 -6.36 -16.96
N LYS A 135 6.28 -7.48 -17.48
CA LYS A 135 7.08 -8.69 -17.77
C LYS A 135 7.95 -8.58 -19.02
N GLU A 136 7.70 -7.61 -19.89
CA GLU A 136 8.55 -7.34 -21.06
C GLU A 136 9.88 -6.70 -20.66
N ASN A 137 9.98 -6.18 -19.44
CA ASN A 137 11.16 -5.51 -18.93
C ASN A 137 11.92 -6.44 -17.99
N GLU A 138 12.98 -7.07 -18.50
CA GLU A 138 13.84 -7.99 -17.74
C GLU A 138 14.39 -7.36 -16.45
N LYS A 139 14.77 -6.08 -16.48
CA LYS A 139 15.24 -5.36 -15.28
C LYS A 139 14.15 -5.28 -14.22
N THR A 140 12.89 -5.13 -14.63
CA THR A 140 11.76 -5.12 -13.69
C THR A 140 11.65 -6.46 -12.99
N ILE A 141 11.67 -7.57 -13.74
CA ILE A 141 11.63 -8.93 -13.17
C ILE A 141 12.83 -9.17 -12.25
N TYR A 142 14.04 -8.78 -12.67
CA TYR A 142 15.26 -8.93 -11.89
C TYR A 142 15.19 -8.22 -10.54
N PHE A 143 14.90 -6.92 -10.53
CA PHE A 143 14.81 -6.18 -9.26
C PHE A 143 13.62 -6.62 -8.41
N PHE A 144 12.52 -7.04 -9.03
CA PHE A 144 11.36 -7.54 -8.31
C PHE A 144 11.70 -8.80 -7.50
N ASN A 145 12.38 -9.76 -8.13
CA ASN A 145 12.91 -10.96 -7.47
C ASN A 145 13.87 -10.62 -6.34
N LEU A 146 14.84 -9.74 -6.59
CA LEU A 146 15.82 -9.33 -5.58
C LEU A 146 15.16 -8.65 -4.39
N PHE A 147 14.17 -7.78 -4.60
CA PHE A 147 13.48 -7.08 -3.52
C PHE A 147 12.66 -8.04 -2.64
N LEU A 148 12.04 -9.08 -3.22
CA LEU A 148 11.35 -10.10 -2.42
C LEU A 148 12.34 -10.92 -1.59
N ASN A 149 13.45 -11.38 -2.19
CA ASN A 149 14.48 -12.13 -1.46
C ASN A 149 15.12 -11.28 -0.35
N TYR A 150 15.44 -10.03 -0.66
CA TYR A 150 16.03 -9.11 0.31
C TYR A 150 15.07 -8.83 1.45
N ALA A 151 13.77 -8.63 1.19
CA ALA A 151 12.78 -8.46 2.25
C ALA A 151 12.65 -9.69 3.16
N CYS A 152 12.62 -10.90 2.60
CA CYS A 152 12.62 -12.14 3.40
C CYS A 152 13.86 -12.23 4.30
N SER A 153 15.04 -11.87 3.77
CA SER A 153 16.29 -11.82 4.54
C SER A 153 16.27 -10.72 5.59
N HIS A 154 15.81 -9.51 5.25
CA HIS A 154 15.77 -8.36 6.14
C HIS A 154 14.84 -8.61 7.34
N PHE A 155 13.62 -9.08 7.08
CA PHE A 155 12.63 -9.36 8.14
C PHE A 155 12.81 -10.73 8.80
N GLN A 156 13.74 -11.56 8.33
CA GLN A 156 14.00 -12.91 8.85
C GLN A 156 12.76 -13.82 8.83
N PHE A 157 11.93 -13.72 7.80
CA PHE A 157 10.77 -14.60 7.60
C PHE A 157 10.90 -15.44 6.31
N LYS A 158 10.15 -16.55 6.25
CA LYS A 158 10.00 -17.32 5.01
C LYS A 158 9.07 -16.60 4.04
N TYR A 159 9.34 -16.74 2.75
CA TYR A 159 8.46 -16.19 1.72
C TYR A 159 7.07 -16.83 1.82
N LYS A 160 6.04 -16.00 1.96
CA LYS A 160 4.64 -16.42 1.90
C LYS A 160 3.97 -15.82 0.67
N GLN A 161 3.24 -16.68 -0.04
CA GLN A 161 2.51 -16.34 -1.26
C GLN A 161 1.63 -15.10 -1.05
N GLY A 162 1.69 -14.16 -2.00
CA GLY A 162 0.93 -12.91 -1.96
C GLY A 162 1.76 -11.68 -1.61
N LEU A 163 2.96 -11.83 -1.03
CA LEU A 163 3.89 -10.72 -0.79
C LEU A 163 4.32 -10.02 -2.09
N ASN A 164 4.40 -10.78 -3.19
CA ASN A 164 4.57 -10.28 -4.55
C ASN A 164 3.48 -9.26 -4.94
N GLU A 165 2.21 -9.51 -4.64
CA GLU A 165 1.12 -8.58 -5.00
C GLU A 165 1.23 -7.25 -4.24
N VAL A 166 1.75 -7.29 -2.99
CA VAL A 166 2.05 -6.09 -2.20
C VAL A 166 3.19 -5.30 -2.84
N LEU A 167 4.31 -5.94 -3.20
CA LEU A 167 5.44 -5.30 -3.86
C LEU A 167 5.06 -4.71 -5.23
N ALA A 168 4.18 -5.38 -5.98
CA ALA A 168 3.73 -4.95 -7.30
C ALA A 168 3.06 -3.56 -7.28
N LEU A 169 2.39 -3.19 -6.18
CA LEU A 169 1.85 -1.85 -6.01
C LEU A 169 2.96 -0.78 -6.04
N PHE A 170 4.06 -1.00 -5.32
CA PHE A 170 5.16 -0.05 -5.23
C PHE A 170 5.89 0.07 -6.57
N PHE A 171 6.07 -1.04 -7.30
CA PHE A 171 6.54 -1.00 -8.68
C PHE A 171 5.61 -0.20 -9.61
N TYR A 172 4.29 -0.31 -9.42
CA TYR A 172 3.31 0.50 -10.16
C TYR A 172 3.47 2.01 -9.88
N LEU A 173 3.95 2.39 -8.70
CA LEU A 173 4.24 3.77 -8.34
C LEU A 173 5.54 4.30 -8.96
N LYS A 174 6.44 3.44 -9.45
CA LYS A 174 7.73 3.84 -10.06
C LYS A 174 7.57 4.95 -11.10
N GLY A 175 8.46 5.94 -11.06
CA GLY A 175 8.56 7.00 -12.06
C GLY A 175 9.14 8.29 -11.50
N LYS A 176 8.78 9.43 -12.11
CA LYS A 176 9.25 10.75 -11.63
C LYS A 176 8.91 10.95 -10.15
N HIS A 177 9.92 11.27 -9.34
CA HIS A 177 9.88 11.43 -7.88
C HIS A 177 9.62 10.15 -7.07
N PHE A 178 9.76 8.96 -7.68
CA PHE A 178 9.63 7.67 -7.00
C PHE A 178 10.54 6.64 -7.70
N ASN A 179 11.80 6.57 -7.27
CA ASN A 179 12.85 5.74 -7.87
C ASN A 179 12.84 4.30 -7.30
N MET A 180 13.77 3.44 -7.72
CA MET A 180 13.81 2.04 -7.26
C MET A 180 14.12 1.88 -5.77
N VAL A 181 14.92 2.80 -5.21
CA VAL A 181 15.20 2.82 -3.77
C VAL A 181 13.93 3.19 -3.00
N ASP A 182 13.18 4.18 -3.48
CA ASP A 182 11.87 4.56 -2.94
C ASP A 182 10.87 3.39 -3.02
N VAL A 183 10.88 2.63 -4.13
CA VAL A 183 10.03 1.43 -4.30
C VAL A 183 10.28 0.44 -3.18
N TYR A 184 11.54 0.08 -2.94
CA TYR A 184 11.88 -0.92 -1.94
C TYR A 184 11.60 -0.42 -0.52
N PHE A 185 12.09 0.76 -0.13
CA PHE A 185 11.90 1.23 1.25
C PHE A 185 10.46 1.58 1.58
N CYS A 186 9.66 2.04 0.61
CA CYS A 186 8.22 2.22 0.84
C CYS A 186 7.53 0.86 1.03
N PHE A 187 7.92 -0.16 0.26
CA PHE A 187 7.44 -1.52 0.43
C PHE A 187 7.83 -2.10 1.79
N GLU A 188 9.11 -2.00 2.17
CA GLU A 188 9.64 -2.44 3.47
C GLU A 188 8.87 -1.79 4.62
N SER A 189 8.82 -0.45 4.65
CA SER A 189 8.10 0.29 5.70
C SER A 189 6.61 -0.09 5.76
N PHE A 190 5.98 -0.35 4.61
CA PHE A 190 4.59 -0.79 4.58
C PHE A 190 4.43 -2.19 5.17
N VAL A 191 5.32 -3.12 4.82
CA VAL A 191 5.31 -4.48 5.39
C VAL A 191 5.54 -4.42 6.89
N GLU A 192 6.54 -3.66 7.34
CA GLU A 192 6.85 -3.50 8.76
C GLU A 192 5.66 -2.94 9.56
N LYS A 193 4.96 -1.94 8.99
CA LYS A 193 3.87 -1.26 9.68
C LYS A 193 2.58 -2.07 9.73
N PHE A 194 2.27 -2.84 8.70
CA PHE A 194 0.93 -3.42 8.53
C PHE A 194 0.91 -4.94 8.43
N LEU A 195 2.01 -5.57 8.01
CA LEU A 195 2.00 -6.97 7.60
C LEU A 195 2.95 -7.86 8.40
N LYS A 196 4.03 -7.34 9.00
CA LYS A 196 5.11 -8.16 9.61
C LYS A 196 4.61 -9.28 10.51
N GLU A 197 3.59 -9.02 11.33
CA GLU A 197 3.04 -9.97 12.29
C GLU A 197 2.43 -11.21 11.61
N PHE A 198 1.90 -11.07 10.40
CA PHE A 198 1.36 -12.20 9.62
C PHE A 198 2.45 -13.13 9.05
N TYR A 199 3.70 -12.66 9.02
CA TYR A 199 4.85 -13.39 8.47
C TYR A 199 5.78 -13.93 9.55
N TYR A 200 5.55 -13.59 10.83
CA TYR A 200 6.41 -13.95 11.94
C TYR A 200 6.55 -15.47 12.14
N ASP A 201 5.45 -16.21 12.01
CA ASP A 201 5.41 -17.65 12.28
C ASP A 201 4.92 -18.46 11.07
N ASP A 202 5.37 -19.71 10.94
CA ASP A 202 4.98 -20.59 9.84
C ASP A 202 3.56 -21.17 9.99
N GLU A 203 3.01 -21.13 11.20
CA GLU A 203 1.70 -21.71 11.56
C GLU A 203 0.53 -20.70 11.39
N PHE A 204 0.85 -19.46 11.00
CA PHE A 204 -0.08 -18.36 10.81
C PHE A 204 -0.90 -18.03 12.07
N PHE A 205 -0.34 -18.16 13.28
CA PHE A 205 -1.03 -17.89 14.54
C PHE A 205 -1.67 -16.50 14.58
N PHE A 206 -0.91 -15.46 14.20
CA PHE A 206 -1.46 -14.11 14.19
C PHE A 206 -2.66 -13.96 13.23
N LEU A 207 -2.62 -14.66 12.10
CA LEU A 207 -3.73 -14.68 11.13
C LEU A 207 -4.96 -15.39 11.71
N GLN A 208 -4.77 -16.54 12.36
CA GLN A 208 -5.85 -17.30 13.01
C GLN A 208 -6.53 -16.47 14.12
N ILE A 209 -5.73 -15.81 14.97
CA ILE A 209 -6.25 -14.87 15.98
C ILE A 209 -7.02 -13.73 15.31
N SER A 210 -6.50 -13.20 14.20
CA SER A 210 -7.18 -12.15 13.45
C SER A 210 -8.54 -12.62 12.92
N PHE A 211 -8.66 -13.85 12.40
CA PHE A 211 -9.95 -14.39 11.97
C PHE A 211 -10.94 -14.52 13.11
N TYR A 212 -10.49 -15.00 14.27
CA TYR A 212 -11.34 -15.10 15.45
C TYR A 212 -11.88 -13.71 15.89
N LEU A 213 -10.99 -12.71 15.97
CA LEU A 213 -11.37 -11.33 16.28
C LEU A 213 -12.33 -10.75 15.23
N PHE A 214 -12.07 -11.02 13.95
CA PHE A 214 -12.93 -10.54 12.88
C PHE A 214 -14.33 -11.16 12.93
N LYS A 215 -14.44 -12.44 13.26
CA LYS A 215 -15.72 -13.12 13.48
C LYS A 215 -16.52 -12.46 14.60
N ILE A 216 -15.88 -12.15 15.73
CA ILE A 216 -16.51 -11.43 16.84
C ILE A 216 -16.98 -10.04 16.38
N LEU A 217 -16.14 -9.33 15.63
CA LEU A 217 -16.45 -8.00 15.13
C LEU A 217 -17.69 -8.01 14.21
N ILE A 218 -17.79 -8.99 13.30
CA ILE A 218 -18.98 -9.16 12.45
C ILE A 218 -20.21 -9.42 13.33
N LYS A 219 -20.12 -10.35 14.29
CA LYS A 219 -21.25 -10.68 15.19
C LYS A 219 -21.74 -9.47 15.99
N TYR A 220 -20.82 -8.61 16.43
CA TYR A 220 -21.16 -7.40 17.18
C TYR A 220 -21.89 -6.37 16.31
N HIS A 221 -21.46 -6.17 15.07
CA HIS A 221 -22.00 -5.11 14.19
C HIS A 221 -23.19 -5.54 13.32
N ASP A 222 -23.22 -6.80 12.89
CA ASP A 222 -24.30 -7.38 12.09
C ASP A 222 -24.53 -8.85 12.48
N PRO A 223 -25.32 -9.11 13.54
CA PRO A 223 -25.58 -10.47 14.02
C PRO A 223 -26.31 -11.33 12.98
N VAL A 224 -27.14 -10.72 12.12
CA VAL A 224 -27.86 -11.44 11.05
C VAL A 224 -26.87 -11.94 9.99
N LEU A 225 -25.95 -11.09 9.54
CA LEU A 225 -24.90 -11.52 8.63
C LEU A 225 -24.01 -12.60 9.26
N SER A 226 -23.66 -12.44 10.54
CA SER A 226 -22.88 -13.45 11.27
C SER A 226 -23.58 -14.81 11.26
N GLU A 227 -24.88 -14.85 11.56
CA GLU A 227 -25.66 -16.09 11.58
C GLU A 227 -25.69 -16.76 10.19
N ILE A 228 -25.86 -15.98 9.12
CA ILE A 228 -25.85 -16.51 7.75
C ILE A 228 -24.50 -17.11 7.39
N LEU A 229 -23.40 -16.43 7.74
CA LEU A 229 -22.06 -16.96 7.52
C LEU A 229 -21.84 -18.25 8.32
N GLU A 230 -22.28 -18.31 9.57
CA GLU A 230 -22.17 -19.50 10.42
C GLU A 230 -23.00 -20.68 9.89
N ASN A 231 -24.27 -20.45 9.53
CA ASN A 231 -25.16 -21.47 8.97
C ASN A 231 -24.61 -22.07 7.66
N ASN A 232 -23.88 -21.25 6.90
CA ASN A 232 -23.22 -21.66 5.65
C ASN A 232 -21.78 -22.16 5.83
N LYS A 233 -21.29 -22.28 7.08
CA LYS A 233 -19.90 -22.67 7.39
C LYS A 233 -18.86 -21.76 6.71
N MET A 234 -19.20 -20.49 6.47
CA MET A 234 -18.32 -19.47 5.91
C MET A 234 -17.51 -18.80 7.00
N THR A 235 -16.44 -19.47 7.41
CA THR A 235 -15.51 -18.88 8.37
C THR A 235 -14.54 -17.90 7.68
N PRO A 236 -14.02 -16.87 8.38
CA PRO A 236 -13.11 -15.90 7.78
C PRO A 236 -11.86 -16.50 7.11
N GLU A 237 -11.40 -17.66 7.55
CA GLU A 237 -10.32 -18.44 6.95
C GLU A 237 -10.56 -18.68 5.45
N ILE A 238 -11.82 -18.94 5.07
CA ILE A 238 -12.19 -19.31 3.69
C ILE A 238 -12.11 -18.10 2.75
N TYR A 239 -12.58 -16.93 3.19
CA TYR A 239 -12.74 -15.78 2.29
C TYR A 239 -11.77 -14.61 2.57
N ALA A 240 -11.34 -14.42 3.82
CA ALA A 240 -10.55 -13.27 4.24
C ALA A 240 -9.04 -13.52 4.30
N SER A 241 -8.56 -14.76 4.16
CA SER A 241 -7.12 -15.08 4.17
C SER A 241 -6.30 -14.19 3.23
N SER A 242 -6.72 -14.10 1.97
CA SER A 242 -6.06 -13.23 0.99
C SER A 242 -6.22 -11.73 1.29
N TRP A 243 -7.28 -11.35 2.00
CA TRP A 243 -7.53 -9.95 2.37
C TRP A 243 -6.53 -9.50 3.42
N PHE A 244 -6.32 -10.30 4.46
CA PHE A 244 -5.44 -9.93 5.57
C PHE A 244 -3.97 -10.09 5.19
N LEU A 245 -3.58 -11.22 4.60
CA LEU A 245 -2.19 -11.49 4.21
C LEU A 245 -1.63 -10.50 3.18
N THR A 246 -2.49 -9.95 2.32
CA THR A 246 -2.05 -9.06 1.23
C THR A 246 -2.66 -7.67 1.30
N LEU A 247 -3.38 -7.34 2.37
CA LEU A 247 -4.23 -6.14 2.45
C LEU A 247 -5.02 -5.91 1.15
N PHE A 248 -5.70 -6.95 0.68
CA PHE A 248 -6.51 -6.98 -0.54
C PHE A 248 -5.73 -6.87 -1.87
N ALA A 249 -4.40 -6.82 -1.87
CA ALA A 249 -3.60 -6.66 -3.09
C ALA A 249 -3.86 -7.75 -4.13
N SER A 250 -4.01 -9.00 -3.68
CA SER A 250 -4.27 -10.15 -4.55
C SER A 250 -5.62 -10.11 -5.27
N LYS A 251 -6.60 -9.33 -4.79
CA LYS A 251 -7.97 -9.29 -5.33
C LYS A 251 -8.27 -7.98 -6.06
N CYS A 252 -7.71 -6.87 -5.61
CA CYS A 252 -7.94 -5.54 -6.18
C CYS A 252 -7.21 -5.35 -7.50
N ASN A 253 -7.76 -4.56 -8.42
CA ASN A 253 -6.96 -4.00 -9.50
C ASN A 253 -6.01 -2.90 -8.97
N MET A 254 -4.91 -2.64 -9.66
CA MET A 254 -3.88 -1.69 -9.20
C MET A 254 -4.43 -0.28 -8.93
N ARG A 255 -5.43 0.19 -9.70
CA ARG A 255 -5.98 1.54 -9.50
C ARG A 255 -6.71 1.66 -8.17
N ILE A 256 -7.55 0.68 -7.83
CA ILE A 256 -8.29 0.63 -6.56
C ILE A 256 -7.33 0.36 -5.40
N LEU A 257 -6.40 -0.59 -5.57
CA LEU A 257 -5.42 -0.94 -4.54
C LEU A 257 -4.59 0.27 -4.08
N ASN A 258 -4.15 1.11 -5.03
CA ASN A 258 -3.46 2.37 -4.73
C ASN A 258 -4.27 3.28 -3.80
N LEU A 259 -5.59 3.30 -3.95
CA LEU A 259 -6.48 4.13 -3.13
C LEU A 259 -6.68 3.52 -1.75
N ILE A 260 -6.91 2.21 -1.69
CA ILE A 260 -7.02 1.48 -0.42
C ILE A 260 -5.76 1.70 0.41
N TYR A 261 -4.56 1.47 -0.15
CA TYR A 261 -3.31 1.64 0.59
C TYR A 261 -3.08 3.09 1.02
N MET A 262 -3.46 4.06 0.19
CA MET A 262 -3.39 5.47 0.59
C MET A 262 -4.32 5.78 1.77
N ILE A 263 -5.53 5.21 1.81
CA ILE A 263 -6.45 5.35 2.95
C ILE A 263 -5.84 4.68 4.19
N PHE A 264 -5.26 3.49 4.07
CA PHE A 264 -4.58 2.81 5.18
C PHE A 264 -3.43 3.66 5.75
N LEU A 265 -2.62 4.24 4.87
CA LEU A 265 -1.53 5.14 5.26
C LEU A 265 -2.02 6.42 5.94
N LEU A 266 -3.09 7.02 5.42
CA LEU A 266 -3.72 8.19 6.03
C LEU A 266 -4.34 7.85 7.38
N GLU A 267 -4.92 6.65 7.52
CA GLU A 267 -5.59 6.26 8.74
C GLU A 267 -4.60 6.06 9.89
N LYS A 268 -3.42 5.52 9.58
CA LYS A 268 -2.32 5.25 10.54
C LYS A 268 -2.67 4.25 11.64
N ASN A 269 -3.69 3.42 11.43
CA ASN A 269 -4.03 2.32 12.31
C ASN A 269 -3.64 0.99 11.64
N PRO A 270 -2.66 0.23 12.17
CA PRO A 270 -2.30 -1.09 11.64
C PRO A 270 -3.47 -2.07 11.55
N PHE A 271 -4.46 -1.94 12.43
CA PHE A 271 -5.64 -2.80 12.52
C PHE A 271 -6.82 -2.31 11.67
N PHE A 272 -6.64 -1.27 10.85
CA PHE A 272 -7.73 -0.71 10.03
C PHE A 272 -8.34 -1.72 9.04
N TYR A 273 -7.60 -2.77 8.68
CA TYR A 273 -8.10 -3.83 7.80
C TYR A 273 -9.34 -4.54 8.34
N PHE A 274 -9.52 -4.65 9.67
CA PHE A 274 -10.73 -5.22 10.26
C PHE A 274 -11.98 -4.41 9.90
N TYR A 275 -11.91 -3.10 10.13
CA TYR A 275 -13.03 -2.19 9.85
C TYR A 275 -13.28 -2.08 8.35
N PHE A 276 -12.23 -2.04 7.53
CA PHE A 276 -12.38 -2.03 6.08
C PHE A 276 -13.02 -3.33 5.57
N SER A 277 -12.61 -4.50 6.07
CA SER A 277 -13.24 -5.78 5.74
C SER A 277 -14.69 -5.86 6.20
N LEU A 278 -15.00 -5.37 7.41
CA LEU A 278 -16.38 -5.33 7.91
C LEU A 278 -17.25 -4.43 7.02
N ALA A 279 -16.77 -3.23 6.71
CA ALA A 279 -17.48 -2.30 5.84
C ALA A 279 -17.73 -2.91 4.45
N LEU A 280 -16.76 -3.66 3.91
CA LEU A 280 -16.92 -4.39 2.65
C LEU A 280 -18.02 -5.46 2.76
N LEU A 281 -18.08 -6.21 3.86
CA LEU A 281 -19.14 -7.20 4.08
C LEU A 281 -20.52 -6.54 4.18
N ILE A 282 -20.64 -5.48 4.97
CA ILE A 282 -21.91 -4.74 5.17
C ILE A 282 -22.39 -4.11 3.86
N LEU A 283 -21.47 -3.54 3.06
CA LEU A 283 -21.78 -2.95 1.77
C LEU A 283 -22.49 -3.93 0.82
N HIS A 284 -22.09 -5.20 0.84
CA HIS A 284 -22.65 -6.24 -0.01
C HIS A 284 -23.65 -7.16 0.71
N ARG A 285 -24.06 -6.80 1.93
CA ARG A 285 -24.99 -7.57 2.77
C ARG A 285 -26.23 -8.06 2.03
N ASN A 286 -26.88 -7.18 1.28
CA ASN A 286 -28.11 -7.51 0.56
C ASN A 286 -27.87 -8.57 -0.52
N ILE A 287 -26.68 -8.61 -1.12
CA ILE A 287 -26.33 -9.65 -2.08
C ILE A 287 -26.17 -10.98 -1.37
N PHE A 288 -25.52 -11.01 -0.19
CA PHE A 288 -25.38 -12.24 0.60
C PHE A 288 -26.72 -12.82 1.07
N LEU A 289 -27.71 -11.96 1.31
CA LEU A 289 -29.04 -12.37 1.73
C LEU A 289 -29.87 -13.01 0.61
N CYS A 290 -29.62 -12.63 -0.64
CA CYS A 290 -30.41 -13.05 -1.79
C CYS A 290 -29.79 -14.20 -2.59
N VAL A 291 -28.52 -14.53 -2.33
CA VAL A 291 -27.78 -15.53 -3.09
C VAL A 291 -27.91 -16.90 -2.46
N ASP A 292 -28.10 -17.91 -3.30
CA ASP A 292 -28.12 -19.31 -2.86
C ASP A 292 -26.84 -19.65 -2.09
N ASN A 293 -27.04 -20.36 -0.99
CA ASN A 293 -26.00 -20.80 -0.05
C ASN A 293 -24.78 -21.45 -0.74
N SER A 294 -24.98 -22.18 -1.84
CA SER A 294 -23.90 -22.82 -2.61
C SER A 294 -22.95 -21.83 -3.31
N ASN A 295 -23.43 -20.63 -3.63
CA ASN A 295 -22.70 -19.61 -4.39
C ASN A 295 -22.00 -18.59 -3.48
N LEU A 296 -22.31 -18.61 -2.18
CA LEU A 296 -21.74 -17.72 -1.18
C LEU A 296 -20.20 -17.74 -1.08
N PRO A 297 -19.48 -18.89 -1.14
CA PRO A 297 -18.01 -18.87 -1.05
C PRO A 297 -17.37 -18.23 -2.28
N GLU A 298 -17.93 -18.42 -3.48
CA GLU A 298 -17.43 -17.77 -4.69
C GLU A 298 -17.67 -16.26 -4.62
N LEU A 299 -18.85 -15.84 -4.18
CA LEU A 299 -19.18 -14.42 -4.05
C LEU A 299 -18.28 -13.71 -3.02
N LEU A 300 -18.02 -14.36 -1.87
CA LEU A 300 -17.13 -13.82 -0.85
C LEU A 300 -15.65 -13.80 -1.32
N SER A 301 -15.22 -14.78 -2.11
CA SER A 301 -13.81 -14.89 -2.53
C SER A 301 -13.47 -14.12 -3.83
N MET A 302 -14.45 -13.89 -4.70
CA MET A 302 -14.27 -13.28 -6.03
C MET A 302 -15.26 -12.14 -6.35
N GLY A 303 -16.46 -12.17 -5.76
CA GLY A 303 -17.60 -11.34 -6.13
C GLY A 303 -17.40 -9.85 -5.90
N PHE A 304 -16.87 -9.47 -4.73
CA PHE A 304 -16.63 -8.07 -4.35
C PHE A 304 -15.95 -7.24 -5.46
N TRP A 305 -14.95 -7.83 -6.11
CA TRP A 305 -14.06 -7.12 -7.03
C TRP A 305 -14.44 -7.29 -8.51
N LYS A 306 -15.35 -8.22 -8.83
CA LYS A 306 -15.84 -8.46 -10.20
C LYS A 306 -17.00 -7.53 -10.57
N VAL A 307 -17.88 -7.17 -9.63
CA VAL A 307 -19.01 -6.24 -9.87
C VAL A 307 -18.53 -4.86 -10.37
N SER A 308 -17.30 -4.47 -10.04
CA SER A 308 -16.64 -3.25 -10.50
C SER A 308 -16.07 -3.29 -11.94
N ARG A 309 -16.26 -4.35 -12.73
CA ARG A 309 -15.88 -4.38 -14.16
C ARG A 309 -16.94 -3.78 -15.07
N THR A 310 -18.18 -3.68 -14.62
CA THR A 310 -19.29 -3.03 -15.33
C THR A 310 -19.57 -1.67 -14.69
N THR A 311 -18.89 -0.66 -15.21
CA THR A 311 -19.29 0.76 -15.25
C THR A 311 -19.68 1.57 -14.00
N ASP A 312 -19.81 1.01 -12.79
CA ASP A 312 -20.22 1.81 -11.62
C ASP A 312 -19.05 2.18 -10.69
N PRO A 313 -18.78 3.49 -10.44
CA PRO A 313 -17.75 3.97 -9.51
C PRO A 313 -18.05 3.72 -8.02
N CYS A 314 -19.10 2.97 -7.69
CA CYS A 314 -19.74 2.92 -6.37
C CYS A 314 -19.03 2.07 -5.31
N PHE A 315 -17.71 1.84 -5.42
CA PHE A 315 -16.96 1.14 -4.37
C PHE A 315 -16.81 1.98 -3.08
N PHE A 316 -17.10 3.29 -3.16
CA PHE A 316 -16.91 4.24 -2.04
C PHE A 316 -18.02 5.31 -1.95
N CYS A 317 -19.18 5.10 -2.57
CA CYS A 317 -20.27 6.08 -2.61
C CYS A 317 -21.59 5.59 -2.00
N SER A 318 -21.55 4.55 -1.16
CA SER A 318 -22.71 4.11 -0.37
C SER A 318 -22.48 4.41 1.09
#